data_AF-A0A2D9K1K2-F1
#
_entry.id   AF-A0A2D9K1K2-F1
#
_cell.length_a   1.000
_cell.length_b   1.000
_cell.length_c   1.000
_cell.angle_alpha   90.00
_cell.angle_beta   90.00
_cell.angle_gamma   90.00
#
_symmetry.space_group_name_H-M   'P 1'
#
loop_
_entity.id
_entity.type
_entity.pdbx_description
1 polymer ?
#
loop_
_entity_poly.entity_id
_entity_poly.type
_entity_poly.pdbx_seq_one_letter_code
_entity_poly.pdbx_strand_id
1 'polypeptide(L)'
;AVEKFSTTYKDELIFFCCQECVDIFENTPELFIKSIEDVRPIDSSASRKSIAQKSKDFVWNFFFHLPGISIIIICGLFFFILKIKALKHNPVIRNWKTIVISLLLFDICYSNYKISRDEKLEHLEDEIHSTTFLEYGSPLIPAISKQPASLKKVYYRGNDERNPALFNGGNYRTAEFIIDLCNKSNEPINYDSLVDYKNVYLRVQILKSPNTSEHFWEHDKMQNIYATSSSKKFHWKKDKVIDAVYLNKTEEDKWSFMYPLEKFSIGESSKVIKGIIYLCEKRVSTSNEVVGGRFHYAFQFDLKLFSNQFDKTSDLWMGPLYRKRSLRIWEIPEQEWLSHEQIPINTHKKKVKDPILIGIDK
;
A
#
# COMPACT_ATOMS: atom_id res chain seq x y z
N ALA A 1 -5.06 -32.70 -0.35
CA ALA A 1 -5.46 -31.54 -1.17
C ALA A 1 -6.29 -30.62 -0.28
N VAL A 2 -5.99 -29.32 -0.23
CA VAL A 2 -6.81 -28.37 0.53
C VAL A 2 -8.13 -28.20 -0.20
N GLU A 3 -9.26 -28.33 0.50
CA GLU A 3 -10.59 -28.07 -0.06
C GLU A 3 -10.61 -26.65 -0.65
N LYS A 4 -10.97 -26.54 -1.92
CA LYS A 4 -11.09 -25.24 -2.60
C LYS A 4 -12.53 -24.78 -2.47
N PHE A 5 -12.75 -23.66 -1.78
CA PHE A 5 -14.04 -22.99 -1.75
C PHE A 5 -14.27 -22.28 -3.08
N SER A 6 -15.46 -22.38 -3.64
CA SER A 6 -15.79 -21.78 -4.93
C SER A 6 -17.28 -21.46 -5.04
N THR A 7 -17.63 -20.45 -5.84
CA THR A 7 -19.02 -20.21 -6.28
C THR A 7 -19.08 -19.94 -7.77
N THR A 8 -20.27 -20.04 -8.35
CA THR A 8 -20.51 -19.76 -9.77
C THR A 8 -21.23 -18.44 -9.90
N TYR A 9 -20.64 -17.51 -10.66
CA TYR A 9 -21.25 -16.20 -10.93
C TYR A 9 -21.17 -15.89 -12.42
N LYS A 10 -22.33 -15.64 -13.05
CA LYS A 10 -22.46 -15.43 -14.51
C LYS A 10 -21.77 -16.54 -15.33
N ASP A 11 -22.03 -17.79 -14.96
CA ASP A 11 -21.47 -18.99 -15.60
C ASP A 11 -19.93 -19.15 -15.48
N GLU A 12 -19.28 -18.35 -14.63
CA GLU A 12 -17.85 -18.46 -14.33
C GLU A 12 -17.63 -19.02 -12.93
N LEU A 13 -16.68 -19.95 -12.79
CA LEU A 13 -16.29 -20.53 -11.51
C LEU A 13 -15.22 -19.66 -10.84
N ILE A 14 -15.55 -19.09 -9.68
CA ILE A 14 -14.68 -18.20 -8.92
C ILE A 14 -14.25 -18.93 -7.65
N PHE A 15 -12.95 -18.88 -7.33
CA PHE A 15 -12.36 -19.57 -6.19
C PHE A 15 -12.04 -18.61 -5.05
N PHE A 16 -12.26 -19.09 -3.82
CA PHE A 16 -12.09 -18.34 -2.58
C PHE A 16 -11.20 -19.10 -1.59
N CYS A 17 -10.67 -18.39 -0.60
CA CYS A 17 -9.79 -18.97 0.40
C CYS A 17 -10.52 -19.64 1.57
N CYS A 18 -11.78 -19.28 1.81
CA CYS A 18 -12.64 -19.82 2.87
C CYS A 18 -14.12 -19.65 2.49
N GLN A 19 -15.01 -20.32 3.22
CA GLN A 19 -16.46 -20.20 3.05
C GLN A 19 -16.97 -18.78 3.31
N GLU A 20 -16.42 -18.07 4.31
CA GLU A 20 -16.83 -16.71 4.64
C GLU A 20 -16.63 -15.73 3.46
N CYS A 21 -15.55 -15.89 2.67
CA CYS A 21 -15.35 -15.10 1.46
C CYS A 21 -16.32 -15.46 0.34
N VAL A 22 -16.76 -16.72 0.25
CA VAL A 22 -17.85 -17.12 -0.65
C VAL A 22 -19.12 -16.39 -0.25
N ASP A 23 -19.46 -16.42 1.04
CA ASP A 23 -20.68 -15.80 1.56
C ASP A 23 -20.68 -14.27 1.34
N ILE A 24 -19.55 -13.59 1.56
CA ILE A 24 -19.41 -12.14 1.27
C ILE A 24 -19.60 -11.85 -0.23
N PHE A 25 -18.99 -12.67 -1.09
CA PHE A 25 -19.07 -12.49 -2.53
C PHE A 25 -20.48 -12.76 -3.06
N GLU A 26 -21.16 -13.81 -2.60
CA GLU A 26 -22.53 -14.13 -3.01
C GLU A 26 -23.52 -13.05 -2.59
N ASN A 27 -23.30 -12.43 -1.43
CA ASN A 27 -24.14 -11.33 -0.95
C ASN A 27 -23.91 -10.02 -1.72
N THR A 28 -22.69 -9.75 -2.18
CA THR A 28 -22.34 -8.47 -2.81
C THR A 28 -21.35 -8.60 -3.98
N PRO A 29 -21.68 -9.35 -5.05
CA PRO A 29 -20.71 -9.69 -6.08
C PRO A 29 -20.23 -8.46 -6.87
N GLU A 30 -21.08 -7.44 -7.02
CA GLU A 30 -20.80 -6.23 -7.81
C GLU A 30 -19.56 -5.45 -7.36
N LEU A 31 -19.16 -5.56 -6.08
CA LEU A 31 -17.97 -4.89 -5.55
C LEU A 31 -16.66 -5.53 -6.04
N PHE A 32 -16.70 -6.82 -6.36
CA PHE A 32 -15.52 -7.60 -6.75
C PHE A 32 -15.38 -7.75 -8.26
N ILE A 33 -16.47 -7.53 -9.02
CA ILE A 33 -16.48 -7.66 -10.50
C ILE A 33 -15.42 -6.79 -11.15
N LYS A 34 -15.25 -5.54 -10.69
CA LYS A 34 -14.26 -4.62 -11.28
C LYS A 34 -12.84 -5.17 -11.13
N SER A 35 -12.51 -5.70 -9.95
CA SER A 35 -11.22 -6.34 -9.66
C SER A 35 -11.02 -7.62 -10.47
N ILE A 36 -12.09 -8.38 -10.73
CA ILE A 36 -12.05 -9.59 -11.58
C ILE A 36 -11.84 -9.22 -13.05
N GLU A 37 -12.53 -8.17 -13.54
CA GLU A 37 -12.39 -7.66 -14.91
C GLU A 37 -11.00 -7.07 -15.17
N ASP A 38 -10.41 -6.39 -14.20
CA ASP A 38 -9.07 -5.79 -14.29
C ASP A 38 -7.94 -6.85 -14.36
N VAL A 39 -8.19 -8.07 -13.88
CA VAL A 39 -7.23 -9.19 -13.92
C VAL A 39 -7.39 -10.05 -15.18
N ARG A 40 -8.45 -9.82 -15.98
CA ARG A 40 -8.59 -10.54 -17.26
C ARG A 40 -7.40 -10.20 -18.17
N PRO A 41 -6.73 -11.19 -18.77
CA PRO A 41 -5.82 -10.91 -19.87
C PRO A 41 -6.64 -10.23 -20.97
N ILE A 42 -6.35 -8.96 -21.23
CA ILE A 42 -6.99 -8.20 -22.30
C ILE A 42 -6.63 -8.91 -23.61
N ASP A 43 -7.60 -9.60 -24.20
CA ASP A 43 -7.50 -10.03 -25.58
C ASP A 43 -7.31 -8.77 -26.45
N SER A 44 -6.08 -8.56 -26.89
CA SER A 44 -5.61 -7.35 -27.58
C SER A 44 -6.25 -7.12 -28.96
N SER A 45 -7.19 -7.97 -29.37
CA SER A 45 -7.88 -7.91 -30.66
C SER A 45 -9.23 -7.16 -30.61
N ALA A 46 -9.79 -6.86 -29.44
CA ALA A 46 -11.19 -6.38 -29.34
C ALA A 46 -11.39 -4.85 -29.16
N SER A 47 -10.36 -4.02 -28.98
CA SER A 47 -10.57 -2.64 -28.47
C SER A 47 -10.63 -1.51 -29.52
N ARG A 48 -11.02 -1.78 -30.77
CA ARG A 48 -11.31 -0.68 -31.71
C ARG A 48 -12.75 -0.19 -31.56
N LYS A 49 -13.02 0.53 -30.45
CA LYS A 49 -14.33 1.18 -30.21
C LYS A 49 -14.71 2.04 -31.43
N SER A 50 -15.92 1.81 -31.95
CA SER A 50 -16.45 2.59 -33.09
C SER A 50 -16.52 4.08 -32.75
N ILE A 51 -16.45 4.94 -33.77
CA ILE A 51 -16.55 6.40 -33.58
C ILE A 51 -17.86 6.77 -32.86
N ALA A 52 -18.96 6.08 -33.17
CA ALA A 52 -20.24 6.27 -32.49
C ALA A 52 -20.20 5.89 -31.00
N GLN A 53 -19.46 4.84 -30.63
CA GLN A 53 -19.24 4.48 -29.23
C GLN A 53 -18.39 5.53 -28.52
N LYS A 54 -17.32 6.02 -29.16
CA LYS A 54 -16.47 7.08 -28.61
C LYS A 54 -17.26 8.38 -28.38
N SER A 55 -18.15 8.73 -29.31
CA SER A 55 -19.02 9.90 -29.16
C SER A 55 -20.05 9.71 -28.05
N LYS A 56 -20.65 8.52 -27.90
CA LYS A 56 -21.55 8.21 -26.78
C LYS A 56 -20.82 8.24 -25.44
N ASP A 57 -19.66 7.62 -25.34
CA ASP A 57 -18.84 7.61 -24.11
C ASP A 57 -18.39 9.03 -23.76
N PHE A 58 -18.04 9.86 -24.75
CA PHE A 58 -17.69 11.26 -24.54
C PHE A 58 -18.86 12.09 -24.03
N VAL A 59 -20.04 11.97 -24.66
CA VAL A 59 -21.25 12.68 -24.20
C VAL A 59 -21.63 12.21 -22.79
N TRP A 60 -21.62 10.91 -22.54
CA TRP A 60 -21.91 10.32 -21.24
C TRP A 60 -20.93 10.82 -20.16
N ASN A 61 -19.62 10.72 -20.40
CA ASN A 61 -18.61 11.18 -19.45
C ASN A 61 -18.64 12.71 -19.25
N PHE A 62 -18.95 13.48 -20.30
CA PHE A 62 -19.14 14.93 -20.20
C PHE A 62 -20.31 15.28 -19.26
N PHE A 63 -21.43 14.56 -19.35
CA PHE A 63 -22.55 14.74 -18.43
C PHE A 63 -22.25 14.26 -17.00
N PHE A 64 -21.39 13.25 -16.80
CA PHE A 64 -21.00 12.78 -15.47
C PHE A 64 -19.94 13.65 -14.77
N HIS A 65 -19.12 14.38 -15.54
CA HIS A 65 -18.07 15.26 -14.99
C HIS A 65 -18.52 16.70 -14.75
N LEU A 66 -19.68 17.10 -15.27
CA LEU A 66 -20.29 18.39 -14.93
C LEU A 66 -20.96 18.27 -13.55
N PRO A 67 -20.57 19.06 -12.53
CA PRO A 67 -21.30 19.10 -11.26
C PRO A 67 -22.76 19.43 -11.56
N GLY A 68 -23.73 18.83 -10.86
CA GLY A 68 -25.15 18.86 -11.26
C GLY A 68 -25.74 20.26 -11.46
N ILE A 69 -25.18 21.26 -10.76
CA ILE A 69 -25.44 22.70 -10.94
C ILE A 69 -25.22 23.14 -12.40
N SER A 70 -24.21 22.63 -13.10
CA SER A 70 -23.91 22.99 -14.49
C SER A 70 -24.94 22.45 -15.48
N ILE A 71 -25.54 21.28 -15.23
CA ILE A 71 -26.63 20.75 -16.07
C ILE A 71 -27.87 21.62 -15.90
N ILE A 72 -28.19 22.02 -14.67
CA ILE A 72 -29.32 22.92 -14.38
C ILE A 72 -29.11 24.29 -15.05
N ILE A 73 -27.89 24.83 -15.01
CA ILE A 73 -27.54 26.11 -15.67
C ILE A 73 -27.60 25.97 -17.20
N ILE A 74 -27.06 24.91 -17.79
CA ILE A 74 -27.07 24.69 -19.24
C ILE A 74 -28.50 24.45 -19.74
N CYS A 75 -29.29 23.61 -19.06
CA CYS A 75 -30.70 23.43 -19.38
C CYS A 75 -31.48 24.73 -19.19
N GLY A 76 -31.23 25.47 -18.11
CA GLY A 76 -31.84 26.77 -17.85
C GLY A 76 -31.54 27.80 -18.95
N LEU A 77 -30.27 27.91 -19.37
CA LEU A 77 -29.83 28.77 -20.48
C LEU A 77 -30.44 28.32 -21.80
N PHE A 78 -30.48 27.01 -22.08
CA PHE A 78 -31.09 26.47 -23.29
C PHE A 78 -32.59 26.79 -23.35
N PHE A 79 -33.33 26.60 -22.26
CA PHE A 79 -34.75 26.97 -22.18
C PHE A 79 -34.96 28.49 -22.20
N PHE A 80 -34.04 29.28 -21.65
CA PHE A 80 -34.07 30.74 -21.72
C PHE A 80 -33.88 31.23 -23.17
N ILE A 81 -32.93 30.65 -23.90
CA ILE A 81 -32.68 30.93 -25.32
C ILE A 81 -33.88 30.51 -26.17
N LEU A 82 -34.48 29.34 -25.92
CA LEU A 82 -35.68 28.88 -26.63
C LEU A 82 -36.93 29.72 -26.34
N LYS A 83 -37.03 30.32 -25.14
CA LYS A 83 -38.13 31.23 -24.79
C LYS A 83 -38.19 32.49 -25.65
N ILE A 84 -37.08 32.91 -26.26
CA ILE A 84 -37.00 34.17 -27.00
C ILE A 84 -37.78 34.12 -28.34
N LYS A 85 -38.13 32.95 -28.89
CA LYS A 85 -38.78 32.90 -30.22
C LYS A 85 -40.09 32.13 -30.38
N ALA A 86 -40.49 31.20 -29.51
CA ALA A 86 -41.57 30.27 -29.91
C ALA A 86 -42.70 29.99 -28.90
N LEU A 87 -42.70 30.54 -27.68
CA LEU A 87 -43.46 29.92 -26.59
C LEU A 87 -44.44 30.86 -25.88
N LYS A 88 -45.34 31.47 -26.64
CA LYS A 88 -46.48 32.25 -26.10
C LYS A 88 -47.78 31.43 -25.89
N HIS A 89 -47.87 30.19 -26.38
CA HIS A 89 -49.15 29.44 -26.37
C HIS A 89 -49.14 27.98 -25.87
N ASN A 90 -48.04 27.43 -25.34
CA ASN A 90 -48.04 26.04 -24.87
C ASN A 90 -48.27 25.94 -23.34
N PRO A 91 -49.41 25.37 -22.87
CA PRO A 91 -49.76 25.28 -21.45
C PRO A 91 -48.77 24.43 -20.62
N VAL A 92 -47.99 23.57 -21.27
CA VAL A 92 -46.94 22.76 -20.63
C VAL A 92 -45.84 23.62 -19.99
N ILE A 93 -45.61 24.84 -20.50
CA ILE A 93 -44.57 25.75 -19.99
C ILE A 93 -45.01 26.50 -18.74
N ARG A 94 -46.31 26.50 -18.41
CA ARG A 94 -46.83 27.15 -17.21
C ARG A 94 -46.27 26.52 -15.91
N ASN A 95 -45.78 25.28 -15.98
CA ASN A 95 -45.20 24.54 -14.85
C ASN A 95 -43.66 24.43 -14.91
N TRP A 96 -42.95 25.38 -15.53
CA TRP A 96 -41.48 25.41 -15.52
C TRP A 96 -40.89 25.41 -14.10
N LYS A 97 -41.61 26.01 -13.12
CA LYS A 97 -41.25 25.96 -11.70
C LYS A 97 -41.18 24.52 -11.19
N THR A 98 -42.14 23.68 -11.57
CA THR A 98 -42.18 22.26 -11.18
C THR A 98 -41.01 21.47 -11.76
N ILE A 99 -40.61 21.75 -13.01
CA ILE A 99 -39.44 21.13 -13.65
C ILE A 99 -38.15 21.53 -12.93
N VAL A 100 -37.97 22.82 -12.63
CA VAL A 100 -36.80 23.30 -11.89
C VAL A 100 -36.73 22.70 -10.48
N ILE A 101 -37.85 22.65 -9.75
CA ILE A 101 -37.91 22.01 -8.43
C ILE A 101 -37.56 20.53 -8.53
N SER A 102 -38.05 19.82 -9.54
CA SER A 102 -37.75 18.39 -9.74
C SER A 102 -36.26 18.15 -10.03
N LEU A 103 -35.65 19.01 -10.85
CA LEU A 103 -34.21 18.94 -11.15
C LEU A 103 -33.35 19.24 -9.90
N LEU A 104 -33.75 20.22 -9.08
CA LEU A 104 -33.07 20.53 -7.82
C LEU A 104 -33.19 19.37 -6.82
N LEU A 105 -34.37 18.78 -6.69
CA LEU A 105 -34.57 17.60 -5.82
C LEU A 105 -33.74 16.41 -6.30
N PHE A 106 -33.67 16.18 -7.61
CA PHE A 106 -32.81 15.15 -8.19
C PHE A 106 -31.33 15.40 -7.87
N ASP A 107 -30.85 16.64 -8.01
CA ASP A 107 -29.45 16.99 -7.72
C ASP A 107 -29.10 16.81 -6.24
N ILE A 108 -30.00 17.18 -5.33
CA ILE A 108 -29.85 16.93 -3.89
C ILE A 108 -29.80 15.42 -3.61
N CYS A 109 -30.73 14.64 -4.17
CA CYS A 109 -30.78 13.19 -3.97
C CYS A 109 -29.54 12.51 -4.54
N TYR A 110 -29.09 12.92 -5.74
CA TYR A 110 -27.89 12.40 -6.38
C TYR A 110 -26.62 12.75 -5.62
N SER A 111 -26.49 13.99 -5.15
CA SER A 111 -25.36 14.42 -4.33
C SER A 111 -25.29 13.64 -3.02
N ASN A 112 -26.43 13.44 -2.35
CA ASN A 112 -26.49 12.62 -1.14
C ASN A 112 -26.17 11.15 -1.40
N TYR A 113 -26.69 10.57 -2.49
CA TYR A 113 -26.36 9.21 -2.91
C TYR A 113 -24.86 9.04 -3.16
N LYS A 114 -24.25 10.01 -3.86
CA LYS A 114 -22.81 10.00 -4.14
C LYS A 114 -21.99 10.08 -2.86
N ILE A 115 -22.31 11.00 -1.94
CA ILE A 115 -21.64 11.12 -0.64
C ILE A 115 -21.75 9.80 0.14
N SER A 116 -22.95 9.24 0.28
CA SER A 116 -23.16 7.98 1.01
C SER A 116 -22.42 6.80 0.39
N ARG A 117 -22.36 6.74 -0.95
CA ARG A 117 -21.59 5.69 -1.65
C ARG A 117 -20.10 5.86 -1.44
N ASP A 118 -19.59 7.08 -1.52
CA ASP A 118 -18.17 7.38 -1.35
C ASP A 118 -17.75 7.09 0.11
N GLU A 119 -18.57 7.43 1.12
CA GLU A 119 -18.37 7.04 2.54
C GLU A 119 -18.37 5.52 2.72
N LYS A 120 -19.29 4.80 2.05
CA LYS A 120 -19.34 3.33 2.11
C LYS A 120 -18.11 2.69 1.47
N LEU A 121 -17.62 3.24 0.36
CA LEU A 121 -16.39 2.78 -0.29
C LEU A 121 -15.18 3.01 0.60
N GLU A 122 -15.05 4.18 1.22
CA GLU A 122 -13.97 4.49 2.17
C GLU A 122 -13.98 3.50 3.35
N HIS A 123 -15.15 3.23 3.94
CA HIS A 123 -15.29 2.24 5.01
C HIS A 123 -14.90 0.81 4.56
N LEU A 124 -15.25 0.42 3.34
CA LEU A 124 -14.91 -0.90 2.80
C LEU A 124 -13.43 -1.03 2.43
N GLU A 125 -12.82 0.01 1.87
CA GLU A 125 -11.37 0.06 1.61
C GLU A 125 -10.60 -0.09 2.92
N ASP A 126 -11.04 0.63 3.96
CA ASP A 126 -10.55 0.44 5.32
C ASP A 126 -10.74 -1.02 5.75
N GLU A 127 -11.96 -1.57 5.74
CA GLU A 127 -12.22 -2.93 6.20
C GLU A 127 -11.34 -3.99 5.49
N ILE A 128 -11.25 -3.96 4.16
CA ILE A 128 -10.41 -4.88 3.36
C ILE A 128 -8.94 -4.75 3.77
N HIS A 129 -8.44 -3.52 3.93
CA HIS A 129 -7.07 -3.33 4.37
C HIS A 129 -6.84 -3.86 5.80
N SER A 130 -7.83 -3.84 6.71
CA SER A 130 -7.66 -4.37 8.08
C SER A 130 -7.43 -5.87 8.06
N THR A 131 -8.20 -6.57 7.22
CA THR A 131 -8.20 -8.03 7.16
C THR A 131 -6.86 -8.58 6.70
N THR A 132 -6.14 -7.88 5.81
CA THR A 132 -4.80 -8.28 5.34
C THR A 132 -3.75 -8.44 6.45
N PHE A 133 -3.96 -7.82 7.62
CA PHE A 133 -2.96 -7.80 8.70
C PHE A 133 -3.32 -8.68 9.90
N LEU A 134 -4.53 -9.24 9.95
CA LEU A 134 -4.91 -10.21 10.99
C LEU A 134 -3.99 -11.44 11.00
N GLU A 135 -3.34 -11.73 9.87
CA GLU A 135 -2.47 -12.89 9.66
C GLU A 135 -1.11 -12.82 10.38
N TYR A 136 -0.66 -11.62 10.74
CA TYR A 136 0.65 -11.41 11.37
C TYR A 136 0.56 -11.30 12.90
N GLY A 137 -0.63 -11.48 13.47
CA GLY A 137 -0.89 -11.40 14.91
C GLY A 137 -1.09 -9.97 15.42
N SER A 138 -1.32 -9.85 16.73
CA SER A 138 -1.39 -8.57 17.43
C SER A 138 -0.46 -8.61 18.66
N PRO A 139 0.71 -7.95 18.63
CA PRO A 139 1.23 -7.09 17.55
C PRO A 139 1.66 -7.88 16.29
N LEU A 140 1.95 -7.18 15.20
CA LEU A 140 2.48 -7.79 13.96
C LEU A 140 3.91 -8.29 14.23
N ILE A 141 4.15 -9.60 14.16
CA ILE A 141 5.47 -10.18 14.48
C ILE A 141 6.09 -10.75 13.20
N PRO A 142 7.33 -10.38 12.84
CA PRO A 142 8.00 -10.99 11.70
C PRO A 142 8.31 -12.47 11.98
N ALA A 143 8.33 -13.30 10.94
CA ALA A 143 8.77 -14.69 11.08
C ALA A 143 10.20 -14.74 11.65
N ILE A 144 10.45 -15.73 12.52
CA ILE A 144 11.79 -15.94 13.10
C ILE A 144 12.77 -16.27 11.99
N SER A 145 13.93 -15.60 11.99
CA SER A 145 14.99 -15.89 11.03
C SER A 145 15.52 -17.31 11.20
N LYS A 146 15.75 -17.99 10.08
CA LYS A 146 16.43 -19.30 10.05
C LYS A 146 17.96 -19.18 10.09
N GLN A 147 18.49 -17.97 9.99
CA GLN A 147 19.92 -17.72 10.04
C GLN A 147 20.45 -17.80 11.48
N PRO A 148 21.75 -18.08 11.68
CA PRO A 148 22.39 -17.97 12.98
C PRO A 148 22.21 -16.59 13.62
N ALA A 149 22.31 -16.55 14.94
CA ALA A 149 22.27 -15.31 15.71
C ALA A 149 23.40 -14.37 15.27
N SER A 150 23.07 -13.09 15.05
CA SER A 150 24.03 -12.07 14.64
C SER A 150 23.55 -10.67 15.03
N LEU A 151 24.49 -9.77 15.36
CA LEU A 151 24.24 -8.33 15.53
C LEU A 151 24.26 -7.56 14.20
N LYS A 152 24.48 -8.26 13.08
CA LYS A 152 24.43 -7.70 11.73
C LYS A 152 23.90 -8.72 10.72
N LYS A 153 22.91 -8.33 9.93
CA LYS A 153 22.37 -9.16 8.86
C LYS A 153 22.12 -8.34 7.60
N VAL A 154 22.14 -9.02 6.46
CA VAL A 154 21.84 -8.44 5.15
C VAL A 154 20.63 -9.17 4.58
N TYR A 155 19.68 -8.41 4.06
CA TYR A 155 18.51 -8.92 3.37
C TYR A 155 18.40 -8.29 1.99
N TYR A 156 17.96 -9.07 1.03
CA TYR A 156 17.76 -8.65 -0.34
C TYR A 156 16.27 -8.65 -0.64
N ARG A 157 15.74 -7.49 -1.06
CA ARG A 157 14.35 -7.39 -1.53
C ARG A 157 14.27 -7.68 -3.02
N GLY A 158 13.44 -8.61 -3.42
CA GLY A 158 13.09 -8.87 -4.81
C GLY A 158 12.03 -7.93 -5.36
N ASN A 159 11.73 -8.04 -6.65
CA ASN A 159 10.63 -7.30 -7.27
C ASN A 159 9.27 -7.87 -6.86
N ASP A 160 8.26 -7.01 -6.82
CA ASP A 160 6.90 -7.36 -6.40
C ASP A 160 6.03 -7.92 -7.52
N GLU A 161 6.52 -7.85 -8.76
CA GLU A 161 5.83 -8.26 -9.99
C GLU A 161 6.54 -9.43 -10.65
N ARG A 162 5.74 -10.27 -11.32
CA ARG A 162 6.21 -11.38 -12.17
C ARG A 162 5.64 -11.21 -13.56
N ASN A 163 6.51 -11.07 -14.54
CA ASN A 163 6.14 -10.89 -15.93
C ASN A 163 7.29 -11.38 -16.83
N PRO A 164 7.05 -12.23 -17.84
CA PRO A 164 8.08 -12.68 -18.78
C PRO A 164 8.83 -11.56 -19.51
N ALA A 165 8.22 -10.36 -19.63
CA ALA A 165 8.85 -9.18 -20.23
C ALA A 165 9.86 -8.49 -19.28
N LEU A 166 9.85 -8.82 -17.99
CA LEU A 166 10.79 -8.30 -17.00
C LEU A 166 12.07 -9.15 -16.96
N PHE A 167 13.15 -8.51 -16.51
CA PHE A 167 14.42 -9.22 -16.30
C PHE A 167 14.22 -10.42 -15.37
N ASN A 168 14.68 -11.59 -15.82
CA ASN A 168 14.51 -12.87 -15.12
C ASN A 168 13.04 -13.15 -14.71
N GLY A 169 12.08 -12.82 -15.57
CA GLY A 169 10.65 -12.99 -15.28
C GLY A 169 10.12 -12.12 -14.14
N GLY A 170 10.88 -11.09 -13.73
CA GLY A 170 10.62 -10.27 -12.55
C GLY A 170 11.38 -10.72 -11.30
N ASN A 171 12.11 -11.83 -11.32
CA ASN A 171 12.91 -12.24 -10.16
C ASN A 171 14.28 -11.55 -10.15
N TYR A 172 14.30 -10.32 -9.62
CA TYR A 172 15.53 -9.55 -9.44
C TYR A 172 15.51 -8.66 -8.22
N ARG A 173 16.69 -8.32 -7.75
CA ARG A 173 16.93 -7.51 -6.57
C ARG A 173 16.59 -6.06 -6.86
N THR A 174 15.83 -5.47 -5.95
CA THR A 174 15.37 -4.08 -6.02
C THR A 174 15.97 -3.22 -4.92
N ALA A 175 16.18 -3.79 -3.74
CA ALA A 175 16.83 -3.14 -2.62
C ALA A 175 17.69 -4.14 -1.84
N GLU A 176 18.66 -3.62 -1.10
CA GLU A 176 19.43 -4.34 -0.10
C GLU A 176 19.27 -3.64 1.24
N PHE A 177 18.92 -4.39 2.27
CA PHE A 177 18.76 -3.94 3.64
C PHE A 177 19.94 -4.45 4.45
N ILE A 178 20.74 -3.55 4.99
CA ILE A 178 21.79 -3.87 5.97
C ILE A 178 21.26 -3.43 7.32
N ILE A 179 21.04 -4.40 8.22
CA ILE A 179 20.60 -4.14 9.58
C ILE A 179 21.72 -4.47 10.55
N ASP A 180 22.04 -3.55 11.45
CA ASP A 180 23.04 -3.77 12.49
C ASP A 180 22.77 -2.91 13.73
N LEU A 181 23.57 -3.14 14.78
CA LEU A 181 23.60 -2.27 15.94
C LEU A 181 24.72 -1.25 15.80
N CYS A 182 24.45 -0.01 16.22
CA CYS A 182 25.46 1.03 16.31
C CYS A 182 25.32 1.87 17.57
N ASN A 183 26.38 2.61 17.90
CA ASN A 183 26.34 3.58 18.99
C ASN A 183 25.81 4.95 18.53
N LYS A 184 25.72 5.92 19.45
CA LYS A 184 25.30 7.29 19.15
C LYS A 184 26.17 8.00 18.11
N SER A 185 27.45 7.63 18.01
CA SER A 185 28.41 8.12 17.01
C SER A 185 28.31 7.40 15.66
N ASN A 186 27.30 6.53 15.48
CA ASN A 186 27.09 5.72 14.28
C ASN A 186 28.20 4.68 14.02
N GLU A 187 28.96 4.30 15.05
CA GLU A 187 29.98 3.26 14.95
C GLU A 187 29.34 1.88 15.17
N PRO A 188 29.67 0.86 14.35
CA PRO A 188 29.13 -0.49 14.52
C PRO A 188 29.48 -1.08 15.89
N ILE A 189 28.53 -1.80 16.48
CA ILE A 189 28.74 -2.54 17.73
C ILE A 189 28.96 -4.03 17.40
N ASN A 190 30.01 -4.62 17.97
CA ASN A 190 30.32 -6.04 17.88
C ASN A 190 30.11 -6.72 19.24
N TYR A 191 30.16 -8.07 19.27
CA TYR A 191 30.01 -8.83 20.53
C TYR A 191 31.06 -8.47 21.59
N ASP A 192 32.30 -8.19 21.17
CA ASP A 192 33.41 -7.87 22.09
C ASP A 192 33.43 -6.40 22.54
N SER A 193 32.56 -5.55 21.97
CA SER A 193 32.49 -4.13 22.30
C SER A 193 31.91 -3.93 23.71
N LEU A 194 32.47 -2.99 24.46
CA LEU A 194 31.83 -2.47 25.68
C LEU A 194 30.73 -1.49 25.28
N VAL A 195 29.53 -1.72 25.77
CA VAL A 195 28.31 -1.06 25.31
C VAL A 195 27.58 -0.42 26.50
N ASP A 196 27.32 0.87 26.39
CA ASP A 196 26.28 1.50 27.20
C ASP A 196 24.93 1.30 26.50
N TYR A 197 24.06 0.49 27.11
CA TYR A 197 22.73 0.17 26.59
C TYR A 197 21.87 1.41 26.26
N LYS A 198 22.08 2.54 26.93
CA LYS A 198 21.39 3.80 26.63
C LYS A 198 21.79 4.41 25.29
N ASN A 199 22.96 4.02 24.79
CA ASN A 199 23.55 4.50 23.55
C ASN A 199 23.50 3.45 22.45
N VAL A 200 22.64 2.42 22.55
CA VAL A 200 22.44 1.41 21.51
C VAL A 200 21.31 1.82 20.57
N TYR A 201 21.59 1.75 19.27
CA TYR A 201 20.64 2.04 18.21
C TYR A 201 20.55 0.85 17.25
N LEU A 202 19.34 0.57 16.78
CA LEU A 202 19.15 -0.22 15.56
C LEU A 202 19.41 0.69 14.37
N ARG A 203 20.39 0.35 13.55
CA ARG A 203 20.63 1.01 12.27
C ARG A 203 20.14 0.14 11.14
N VAL A 204 19.46 0.77 10.21
CA VAL A 204 19.03 0.15 8.96
C VAL A 204 19.49 1.01 7.81
N GLN A 205 20.21 0.41 6.89
CA GLN A 205 20.62 1.03 5.63
C GLN A 205 19.90 0.33 4.49
N ILE A 206 19.29 1.12 3.60
CA ILE A 206 18.54 0.66 2.45
C ILE A 206 19.27 1.16 1.20
N LEU A 207 19.84 0.23 0.45
CA LEU A 207 20.60 0.50 -0.76
C LEU A 207 19.74 0.15 -1.97
N LYS A 208 19.66 1.08 -2.93
CA LYS A 208 18.99 0.84 -4.20
C LYS A 208 19.81 -0.10 -5.06
N SER A 209 19.15 -1.11 -5.64
CA SER A 209 19.81 -1.94 -6.64
C SER A 209 19.85 -1.24 -8.01
N PRO A 210 20.91 -1.46 -8.81
CA PRO A 210 21.01 -0.91 -10.16
C PRO A 210 19.80 -1.25 -11.04
N ASN A 211 19.47 -0.34 -11.96
CA ASN A 211 18.43 -0.52 -12.98
C ASN A 211 17.03 -0.88 -12.44
N THR A 212 16.73 -0.39 -11.24
CA THR A 212 15.40 -0.43 -10.63
C THR A 212 14.62 0.84 -10.96
N SER A 213 13.29 0.79 -10.85
CA SER A 213 12.43 1.96 -11.06
C SER A 213 12.85 3.10 -10.12
N GLU A 214 13.04 4.31 -10.67
CA GLU A 214 13.42 5.49 -9.88
C GLU A 214 12.27 6.00 -9.02
N HIS A 215 11.03 5.73 -9.42
CA HIS A 215 9.84 6.26 -8.78
C HIS A 215 9.79 5.97 -7.28
N PHE A 216 10.09 4.73 -6.88
CA PHE A 216 10.08 4.32 -5.48
C PHE A 216 11.23 4.94 -4.64
N TRP A 217 12.22 5.56 -5.29
CA TRP A 217 13.39 6.16 -4.66
C TRP A 217 13.41 7.68 -4.77
N GLU A 218 12.37 8.27 -5.36
CA GLU A 218 12.15 9.70 -5.35
C GLU A 218 12.13 10.21 -3.90
N HIS A 219 12.68 11.41 -3.70
CA HIS A 219 12.86 11.96 -2.37
C HIS A 219 11.52 12.03 -1.61
N ASP A 220 10.46 12.51 -2.26
CA ASP A 220 9.13 12.65 -1.68
C ASP A 220 8.53 11.30 -1.26
N LYS A 221 8.78 10.23 -2.03
CA LYS A 221 8.34 8.87 -1.68
C LYS A 221 9.11 8.35 -0.47
N MET A 222 10.42 8.51 -0.45
CA MET A 222 11.27 8.02 0.63
C MET A 222 11.08 8.82 1.93
N GLN A 223 10.74 10.11 1.85
CA GLN A 223 10.34 10.93 3.01
C GLN A 223 9.03 10.48 3.68
N ASN A 224 8.20 9.74 2.95
CA ASN A 224 6.99 9.15 3.50
C ASN A 224 7.28 7.87 4.30
N ILE A 225 8.50 7.35 4.27
CA ILE A 225 8.88 6.17 5.03
C ILE A 225 9.43 6.55 6.40
N TYR A 226 8.98 5.87 7.45
CA TYR A 226 9.41 6.08 8.82
C TYR A 226 9.45 4.77 9.62
N ALA A 227 10.27 4.76 10.65
CA ALA A 227 10.36 3.70 11.65
C ALA A 227 9.62 4.09 12.93
N THR A 228 8.96 3.14 13.59
CA THR A 228 8.25 3.35 14.88
C THR A 228 8.24 2.08 15.71
N SER A 229 8.13 2.19 17.02
CA SER A 229 7.87 1.07 17.93
C SER A 229 6.37 0.84 18.19
N SER A 230 5.53 1.79 17.75
CA SER A 230 4.09 1.69 17.94
C SER A 230 3.51 0.57 17.08
N SER A 231 3.07 -0.48 17.76
CA SER A 231 2.33 -1.60 17.17
C SER A 231 0.82 -1.50 17.37
N LYS A 232 0.33 -0.47 18.10
CA LYS A 232 -1.11 -0.28 18.33
C LYS A 232 -1.79 -0.31 16.97
N LYS A 233 -2.82 -1.16 16.87
CA LYS A 233 -3.59 -1.48 15.65
C LYS A 233 -3.46 -0.35 14.65
N PHE A 234 -2.87 -0.64 13.49
CA PHE A 234 -2.79 0.17 12.28
C PHE A 234 -3.13 1.64 12.51
N HIS A 235 -2.15 2.53 12.32
CA HIS A 235 -2.23 3.96 12.60
C HIS A 235 -3.35 4.75 11.87
N TRP A 236 -4.45 4.13 11.42
CA TRP A 236 -5.68 4.70 10.87
C TRP A 236 -6.35 5.76 11.74
N LYS A 237 -6.13 5.69 13.06
CA LYS A 237 -6.58 6.77 13.93
C LYS A 237 -5.57 7.90 13.84
N LYS A 238 -6.07 9.15 13.88
CA LYS A 238 -5.32 10.42 14.01
C LYS A 238 -4.29 10.46 15.16
N ASP A 239 -4.07 9.35 15.85
CA ASP A 239 -3.04 9.14 16.86
C ASP A 239 -1.68 9.44 16.25
N LYS A 240 -1.15 10.59 16.63
CA LYS A 240 0.17 11.05 16.22
C LYS A 240 1.22 10.02 16.61
N VAL A 241 2.00 9.55 15.64
CA VAL A 241 3.18 8.72 15.89
C VAL A 241 4.26 9.60 16.52
N ILE A 242 4.43 9.48 17.84
CA ILE A 242 5.32 10.34 18.62
C ILE A 242 6.80 9.90 18.56
N ASP A 243 7.04 8.66 18.15
CA ASP A 243 8.36 8.02 18.12
C ASP A 243 8.85 7.78 16.68
N ALA A 244 8.23 8.44 15.70
CA ALA A 244 8.60 8.29 14.29
C ALA A 244 10.04 8.74 14.03
N VAL A 245 10.84 7.85 13.44
CA VAL A 245 12.19 8.14 12.95
C VAL A 245 12.19 8.02 11.43
N TYR A 246 12.48 9.11 10.73
CA TYR A 246 12.44 9.18 9.27
C TYR A 246 13.72 8.66 8.63
N LEU A 247 13.60 8.18 7.38
CA LEU A 247 14.76 7.89 6.54
C LEU A 247 15.52 9.18 6.21
N ASN A 248 16.84 9.11 6.34
CA ASN A 248 17.76 10.15 5.88
C ASN A 248 18.52 9.64 4.66
N LYS A 249 18.57 10.45 3.60
CA LYS A 249 19.41 10.17 2.44
C LYS A 249 20.87 10.41 2.81
N THR A 250 21.70 9.39 2.73
CA THR A 250 23.14 9.50 3.04
C THR A 250 23.99 9.62 1.78
N GLU A 251 23.58 8.95 0.70
CA GLU A 251 24.23 8.97 -0.61
C GLU A 251 23.13 8.92 -1.70
N GLU A 252 23.49 9.03 -2.98
CA GLU A 252 22.51 9.08 -4.09
C GLU A 252 21.49 7.92 -4.05
N ASP A 253 21.98 6.72 -3.78
CA ASP A 253 21.24 5.45 -3.82
C ASP A 253 21.13 4.80 -2.43
N LYS A 254 21.30 5.57 -1.35
CA LYS A 254 21.36 5.04 0.01
C LYS A 254 20.57 5.88 1.00
N TRP A 255 19.73 5.19 1.74
CA TRP A 255 18.89 5.74 2.79
C TRP A 255 19.15 5.02 4.10
N SER A 256 19.00 5.70 5.23
CA SER A 256 19.15 5.03 6.52
C SER A 256 18.37 5.69 7.64
N PHE A 257 18.12 4.94 8.71
CA PHE A 257 17.66 5.47 9.99
C PHE A 257 18.42 4.81 11.14
N MET A 258 18.41 5.49 12.29
CA MET A 258 18.93 5.00 13.57
C MET A 258 17.83 5.10 14.61
N TYR A 259 17.37 3.98 15.14
CA TYR A 259 16.29 3.93 16.11
C TYR A 259 16.85 3.63 17.52
N PRO A 260 16.63 4.49 18.53
CA PRO A 260 17.15 4.28 19.87
C PRO A 260 16.50 3.08 20.57
N LEU A 261 17.31 2.20 21.16
CA LEU A 261 16.81 0.98 21.82
C LEU A 261 16.66 1.10 23.34
N GLU A 262 16.97 2.26 23.93
CA GLU A 262 16.93 2.49 25.39
C GLU A 262 15.60 2.06 26.03
N LYS A 263 14.47 2.38 25.38
CA LYS A 263 13.11 2.10 25.89
C LYS A 263 12.74 0.61 25.88
N PHE A 264 13.55 -0.24 25.27
CA PHE A 264 13.32 -1.69 25.20
C PHE A 264 14.13 -2.48 26.22
N SER A 265 14.90 -1.79 27.06
CA SER A 265 15.64 -2.43 28.14
C SER A 265 14.69 -2.92 29.24
N ILE A 266 14.83 -4.19 29.62
CA ILE A 266 14.06 -4.86 30.66
C ILE A 266 15.04 -5.31 31.76
N GLY A 267 14.74 -4.94 33.01
CA GLY A 267 15.52 -5.32 34.20
C GLY A 267 16.77 -4.48 34.46
N GLU A 268 17.12 -4.31 35.74
CA GLU A 268 18.30 -3.53 36.16
C GLU A 268 19.60 -4.35 36.17
N SER A 269 19.53 -5.64 36.53
CA SER A 269 20.69 -6.49 36.82
C SER A 269 21.16 -7.37 35.66
N SER A 270 20.25 -7.76 34.77
CA SER A 270 20.54 -8.53 33.54
C SER A 270 19.88 -7.80 32.38
N LYS A 271 20.56 -6.80 31.83
CA LYS A 271 19.99 -5.90 30.81
C LYS A 271 19.66 -6.71 29.56
N VAL A 272 18.39 -7.05 29.40
CA VAL A 272 17.83 -7.64 28.18
C VAL A 272 17.18 -6.52 27.40
N ILE A 273 17.54 -6.36 26.13
CA ILE A 273 16.93 -5.39 25.22
C ILE A 273 16.12 -6.17 24.19
N LYS A 274 14.79 -6.08 24.28
CA LYS A 274 13.90 -6.89 23.44
C LYS A 274 12.74 -6.07 22.91
N GLY A 275 12.48 -6.18 21.61
CA GLY A 275 11.44 -5.38 20.98
C GLY A 275 11.28 -5.59 19.49
N ILE A 276 10.36 -4.82 18.91
CA ILE A 276 10.06 -4.80 17.48
C ILE A 276 9.97 -3.33 17.05
N ILE A 277 10.66 -3.00 15.96
CA ILE A 277 10.53 -1.73 15.23
C ILE A 277 9.88 -2.02 13.88
N TYR A 278 9.00 -1.13 13.45
CA TYR A 278 8.24 -1.25 12.22
C TYR A 278 8.69 -0.22 11.20
N LEU A 279 8.96 -0.65 9.96
CA LEU A 279 9.10 0.25 8.82
C LEU A 279 7.74 0.47 8.18
N CYS A 280 7.30 1.72 8.15
CA CYS A 280 5.98 2.13 7.72
C CYS A 280 6.07 3.17 6.60
N GLU A 281 5.06 3.20 5.75
CA GLU A 281 4.81 4.26 4.77
C GLU A 281 3.64 5.12 5.24
N LYS A 282 3.82 6.44 5.28
CA LYS A 282 2.74 7.39 5.57
C LYS A 282 1.60 7.19 4.59
N ARG A 283 0.39 7.11 5.15
CA ARG A 283 -0.86 7.16 4.39
C ARG A 283 -1.42 8.56 4.54
N VAL A 284 -1.72 9.18 3.41
CA VAL A 284 -2.38 10.49 3.37
C VAL A 284 -3.78 10.33 2.76
N SER A 285 -4.74 11.08 3.29
CA SER A 285 -6.08 11.21 2.70
C SER A 285 -6.03 11.95 1.36
N THR A 286 -7.17 12.01 0.68
CA THR A 286 -7.39 12.89 -0.48
C THR A 286 -7.19 14.38 -0.17
N SER A 287 -7.32 14.78 1.10
CA SER A 287 -7.02 16.13 1.60
C SER A 287 -5.55 16.34 2.01
N ASN A 288 -4.67 15.36 1.73
CA ASN A 288 -3.24 15.36 2.10
C ASN A 288 -2.98 15.38 3.63
N GLU A 289 -3.95 14.94 4.44
CA GLU A 289 -3.77 14.75 5.88
C GLU A 289 -3.21 13.36 6.15
N VAL A 290 -2.25 13.24 7.08
CA VAL A 290 -1.73 11.91 7.47
C VAL A 290 -2.82 11.16 8.23
N VAL A 291 -3.37 10.13 7.58
CA VAL A 291 -4.39 9.24 8.15
C VAL A 291 -3.79 7.99 8.78
N GLY A 292 -2.51 7.71 8.54
CA GLY A 292 -1.82 6.64 9.24
C GLY A 292 -0.52 6.16 8.62
N GLY A 293 -0.22 4.89 8.86
CA GLY A 293 0.99 4.22 8.43
C GLY A 293 0.70 2.80 7.95
N ARG A 294 1.14 2.48 6.74
CA ARG A 294 1.11 1.12 6.21
C ARG A 294 2.41 0.40 6.57
N PHE A 295 2.31 -0.73 7.25
CA PHE A 295 3.45 -1.57 7.58
C PHE A 295 4.03 -2.25 6.34
N HIS A 296 5.36 -2.19 6.19
CA HIS A 296 6.09 -2.91 5.14
C HIS A 296 6.96 -4.01 5.73
N TYR A 297 7.76 -3.68 6.74
CA TYR A 297 8.68 -4.61 7.39
C TYR A 297 8.68 -4.41 8.91
N ALA A 298 9.10 -5.44 9.63
CA ALA A 298 9.44 -5.36 11.04
C ALA A 298 10.87 -5.83 11.27
N PHE A 299 11.52 -5.20 12.24
CA PHE A 299 12.84 -5.53 12.76
C PHE A 299 12.65 -5.97 14.21
N GLN A 300 12.91 -7.24 14.48
CA GLN A 300 12.85 -7.79 15.83
C GLN A 300 14.25 -8.03 16.36
N PHE A 301 14.44 -7.82 17.66
CA PHE A 301 15.71 -8.03 18.32
C PHE A 301 15.48 -8.65 19.71
N ASP A 302 16.37 -9.54 20.07
CA ASP A 302 16.47 -10.18 21.39
C ASP A 302 17.94 -10.14 21.79
N LEU A 303 18.32 -9.09 22.52
CA LEU A 303 19.72 -8.79 22.84
C LEU A 303 19.94 -8.95 24.33
N LYS A 304 20.99 -9.68 24.70
CA LYS A 304 21.34 -9.94 26.10
C LYS A 304 22.69 -9.32 26.39
N LEU A 305 22.78 -8.50 27.42
CA LEU A 305 24.04 -7.93 27.87
C LEU A 305 24.54 -8.63 29.13
N PHE A 306 25.78 -9.09 29.11
CA PHE A 306 26.52 -9.54 30.28
C PHE A 306 27.78 -8.69 30.41
N SER A 307 27.98 -8.06 31.56
CA SER A 307 29.14 -7.18 31.80
C SER A 307 29.30 -6.09 30.72
N ASN A 308 28.18 -5.50 30.27
CA ASN A 308 28.13 -4.50 29.20
C ASN A 308 28.66 -4.98 27.83
N GLN A 309 28.71 -6.30 27.59
CA GLN A 309 28.98 -6.89 26.28
C GLN A 309 27.77 -7.69 25.82
N PHE A 310 27.54 -7.74 24.50
CA PHE A 310 26.46 -8.57 23.97
C PHE A 310 26.82 -10.04 24.02
N ASP A 311 25.90 -10.86 24.51
CA ASP A 311 26.02 -12.31 24.47
C ASP A 311 25.97 -12.82 23.03
N LYS A 312 26.67 -13.92 22.72
CA LYS A 312 26.68 -14.54 21.39
C LYS A 312 25.31 -15.09 20.96
N THR A 313 24.37 -15.27 21.90
CA THR A 313 22.97 -15.62 21.57
C THR A 313 22.10 -14.41 21.25
N SER A 314 22.63 -13.19 21.37
CA SER A 314 21.91 -11.97 20.97
C SER A 314 21.71 -11.97 19.46
N ASP A 315 20.47 -11.71 19.05
CA ASP A 315 20.09 -11.73 17.65
C ASP A 315 19.20 -10.54 17.27
N LEU A 316 19.28 -10.17 16.00
CA LEU A 316 18.34 -9.28 15.34
C LEU A 316 17.99 -9.80 13.95
N TRP A 317 16.76 -9.56 13.53
CA TRP A 317 16.29 -10.00 12.22
C TRP A 317 15.20 -9.10 11.69
N MET A 318 14.96 -9.22 10.39
CA MET A 318 13.93 -8.51 9.66
C MET A 318 12.96 -9.52 9.05
N GLY A 319 11.69 -9.15 8.98
CA GLY A 319 10.69 -9.90 8.22
C GLY A 319 9.65 -8.97 7.62
N PRO A 320 8.97 -9.40 6.56
CA PRO A 320 7.98 -8.56 5.92
C PRO A 320 6.61 -8.68 6.60
N LEU A 321 5.82 -7.61 6.50
CA LEU A 321 4.48 -7.51 7.11
C LEU A 321 3.35 -7.28 6.09
N TYR A 322 3.65 -7.26 4.79
CA TYR A 322 2.73 -6.74 3.77
C TYR A 322 2.09 -7.80 2.86
N ARG A 323 2.44 -9.10 2.93
CA ARG A 323 2.01 -10.09 1.92
C ARG A 323 1.91 -11.54 2.44
N LYS A 324 0.86 -11.91 3.19
CA LYS A 324 0.63 -13.35 3.46
C LYS A 324 -0.61 -14.05 2.89
N ARG A 325 -1.74 -13.42 2.49
CA ARG A 325 -2.78 -14.21 1.75
C ARG A 325 -3.64 -13.55 0.66
N SER A 326 -3.79 -12.23 0.57
CA SER A 326 -4.80 -11.64 -0.36
C SER A 326 -4.34 -11.43 -1.81
N LEU A 327 -3.03 -11.42 -2.09
CA LEU A 327 -2.47 -11.24 -3.45
C LEU A 327 -1.98 -12.56 -4.06
N ARG A 328 -2.84 -13.60 -4.08
CA ARG A 328 -2.52 -14.95 -4.61
C ARG A 328 -2.24 -14.99 -6.11
N ILE A 329 -2.54 -13.94 -6.87
CA ILE A 329 -2.46 -13.98 -8.34
C ILE A 329 -1.01 -14.18 -8.83
N TRP A 330 0.00 -13.91 -7.98
CA TRP A 330 1.41 -14.03 -8.38
C TRP A 330 2.30 -14.87 -7.45
N GLU A 331 1.75 -15.58 -6.44
CA GLU A 331 2.45 -16.40 -5.41
C GLU A 331 3.98 -16.27 -5.43
N ILE A 332 4.49 -15.08 -5.14
CA ILE A 332 5.93 -14.86 -5.13
C ILE A 332 6.46 -15.57 -3.88
N PRO A 333 7.37 -16.55 -4.01
CA PRO A 333 7.93 -17.22 -2.84
C PRO A 333 8.55 -16.19 -1.90
N GLU A 334 8.37 -16.33 -0.59
CA GLU A 334 8.90 -15.39 0.40
C GLU A 334 10.42 -15.17 0.21
N GLN A 335 11.16 -16.23 -0.11
CA GLN A 335 12.59 -16.21 -0.42
C GLN A 335 12.97 -15.46 -1.71
N GLU A 336 12.05 -15.23 -2.64
CA GLU A 336 12.29 -14.37 -3.80
C GLU A 336 11.91 -12.93 -3.54
N TRP A 337 11.17 -12.66 -2.45
CA TRP A 337 10.69 -11.32 -2.12
C TRP A 337 11.54 -10.66 -1.03
N LEU A 338 11.85 -11.38 0.05
CA LEU A 338 12.81 -10.97 1.06
C LEU A 338 13.69 -12.17 1.40
N SER A 339 14.93 -12.14 0.92
CA SER A 339 15.88 -13.22 1.09
C SER A 339 17.07 -12.80 1.94
N HIS A 340 17.68 -13.76 2.60
CA HIS A 340 19.03 -13.61 3.11
C HIS A 340 20.09 -14.13 2.12
N GLU A 341 19.67 -14.87 1.10
CA GLU A 341 20.50 -15.27 -0.02
C GLU A 341 20.43 -14.22 -1.13
N GLN A 342 21.53 -14.03 -1.85
CA GLN A 342 21.61 -12.99 -2.86
C GLN A 342 20.60 -13.21 -4.00
N ILE A 343 19.74 -12.22 -4.24
CA ILE A 343 18.84 -12.18 -5.40
C ILE A 343 19.59 -11.62 -6.62
N PRO A 344 19.38 -12.14 -7.85
CA PRO A 344 20.04 -11.63 -9.06
C PRO A 344 19.86 -10.12 -9.26
N ILE A 345 20.93 -9.42 -9.65
CA ILE A 345 20.89 -7.99 -9.94
C ILE A 345 20.42 -7.78 -11.38
N ASN A 346 19.55 -6.81 -11.62
CA ASN A 346 19.20 -6.40 -12.97
C ASN A 346 20.40 -5.72 -13.65
N THR A 347 21.03 -6.42 -14.59
CA THR A 347 22.20 -5.94 -15.34
C THR A 347 21.84 -5.20 -16.64
N HIS A 348 20.55 -5.12 -17.00
CA HIS A 348 20.12 -4.45 -18.22
C HIS A 348 20.36 -2.94 -18.14
N LYS A 349 21.20 -2.41 -19.04
CA LYS A 349 21.52 -0.97 -19.11
C LYS A 349 20.30 -0.09 -19.46
N LYS A 350 19.27 -0.66 -20.09
CA LYS A 350 18.04 0.06 -20.44
C LYS A 350 17.06 -0.05 -19.27
N LYS A 351 16.81 1.08 -18.60
CA LYS A 351 15.75 1.20 -17.60
C LYS A 351 14.41 0.90 -18.27
N VAL A 352 13.64 -0.02 -17.69
CA VAL A 352 12.23 -0.22 -18.07
C VAL A 352 11.48 1.03 -17.62
N LYS A 353 10.94 1.79 -18.58
CA LYS A 353 10.21 3.04 -18.34
C LYS A 353 8.69 2.85 -18.39
N ASP A 354 8.22 1.67 -18.79
CA ASP A 354 6.79 1.40 -18.89
C ASP A 354 6.20 1.35 -17.47
N PRO A 355 5.33 2.31 -17.07
CA PRO A 355 4.76 2.37 -15.73
C PRO A 355 3.96 1.12 -15.38
N ILE A 356 3.35 0.45 -16.37
CA ILE A 356 2.57 -0.77 -16.15
C ILE A 356 3.49 -1.93 -15.76
N LEU A 357 4.66 -2.03 -16.38
CA LEU A 357 5.65 -3.08 -16.10
C LEU A 357 6.45 -2.86 -14.81
N ILE A 358 6.31 -1.70 -14.17
CA ILE A 358 7.02 -1.36 -12.94
C ILE A 358 6.05 -1.02 -11.79
N GLY A 359 4.77 -1.36 -11.97
CA GLY A 359 3.73 -1.25 -10.95
C GLY A 359 3.47 0.18 -10.48
N ILE A 360 3.57 1.16 -11.38
CA ILE A 360 3.25 2.55 -11.09
C ILE A 360 1.83 2.83 -11.60
N ASP A 361 0.97 3.30 -10.70
CA ASP A 361 -0.37 3.81 -11.04
C ASP A 361 -0.24 5.01 -11.98
N LYS A 362 -1.01 5.02 -13.07
CA LYS A 362 -0.98 6.08 -14.10
C LYS A 362 -1.53 7.41 -13.60
#